data_AF-A0A3Q8FML1-F1
#
_entry.id   AF-A0A3Q8FML1-F1
#
_cell.length_a   1.000
_cell.length_b   1.000
_cell.length_c   1.000
_cell.angle_alpha   90.00
_cell.angle_beta   90.00
_cell.angle_gamma   90.00
#
_symmetry.space_group_name_H-M   'P 1'
#
loop_
_entity.id
_entity.type
_entity.pdbx_description
1 polymer ?
#
loop_
_entity_poly.entity_id
_entity_poly.type
_entity_poly.pdbx_seq_one_letter_code
_entity_poly.pdbx_strand_id
1 'polypeptide(L)'
;MAIAVVMLVAVVCWVLLFPESVESLRAMLGATLGRFRRKAGRVGGRVGDGVTRVRSGVREEAGAAHSAIRRHWPIMAIAAAALLIPPTVILVTRKTVVLEDFRGDDFAESGSMVAQLLRGERLAPPPPPPPEVFTTAEVRRLRPEIVTADRKWDQIDPDLQQRVLAIYEVMRRQYGYEMVLIEGYRSPERQAELMAGGKATRAGAWQSCHQYGLGVDSAPIRDGKLQWDMNDAWTKRGYFLYGELAEQAGLDWGGNWRSIKDYVHVEMTGRCRAARAAKREELSRQG
;
A
#
# COMPACT_ATOMS: atom_id res chain seq x y z
N MET A 1 -19.25 30.26 -19.40
CA MET A 1 -18.19 30.28 -18.34
C MET A 1 -18.27 29.10 -17.37
N ALA A 2 -19.43 28.76 -16.80
CA ALA A 2 -19.53 27.67 -15.80
C ALA A 2 -19.01 26.31 -16.30
N ILE A 3 -19.35 25.91 -17.54
CA ILE A 3 -18.87 24.65 -18.13
C ILE A 3 -17.35 24.64 -18.28
N ALA A 4 -16.74 25.77 -18.69
CA ALA A 4 -15.29 25.88 -18.81
C ALA A 4 -14.57 25.79 -17.46
N VAL A 5 -15.16 26.33 -16.39
CA VAL A 5 -14.63 26.23 -15.03
C VAL A 5 -14.75 24.80 -14.50
N VAL A 6 -15.89 24.13 -14.72
CA VAL A 6 -16.08 22.72 -14.33
C VAL A 6 -15.10 21.81 -15.07
N MET A 7 -14.90 22.05 -16.38
CA MET A 7 -13.92 21.29 -17.17
C MET A 7 -12.48 21.53 -16.71
N LEU A 8 -12.12 22.79 -16.40
CA LEU A 8 -10.79 23.11 -15.87
C LEU A 8 -10.55 22.41 -14.52
N VAL A 9 -11.52 22.45 -13.61
CA VAL A 9 -11.43 21.81 -12.30
C VAL A 9 -11.37 20.28 -12.43
N ALA A 10 -12.18 19.69 -13.32
CA ALA A 10 -12.12 18.26 -13.59
C ALA A 10 -10.74 17.82 -14.12
N VAL A 11 -10.13 18.63 -14.99
CA VAL A 11 -8.77 18.37 -15.50
C VAL A 11 -7.72 18.51 -14.40
N VAL A 12 -7.83 19.53 -13.54
CA VAL A 12 -6.92 19.70 -12.40
C VAL A 12 -7.05 18.54 -11.40
N CYS A 13 -8.27 18.13 -11.06
CA CYS A 13 -8.52 16.96 -10.22
C CYS A 13 -7.98 15.68 -10.86
N TRP A 14 -8.13 15.50 -12.16
CA TRP A 14 -7.59 14.34 -12.88
C TRP A 14 -6.06 14.31 -12.86
N VAL A 15 -5.40 15.45 -13.09
CA VAL A 15 -3.94 15.60 -13.03
C VAL A 15 -3.39 15.29 -11.63
N LEU A 16 -4.08 15.72 -10.58
CA LEU A 16 -3.65 15.48 -9.20
C LEU A 16 -3.89 14.03 -8.74
N LEU A 17 -4.96 13.39 -9.22
CA LEU A 17 -5.33 12.02 -8.82
C LEU A 17 -4.56 10.94 -9.59
N PHE A 18 -4.05 11.25 -10.80
CA PHE A 18 -3.40 10.27 -11.68
C PHE A 18 -2.08 10.79 -12.26
N PRO A 19 -1.05 11.01 -11.44
CA PRO A 19 0.23 11.60 -11.88
C PRO A 19 0.93 10.79 -13.00
N GLU A 20 0.81 9.46 -12.99
CA GLU A 20 1.38 8.56 -14.00
C GLU A 20 0.79 8.76 -15.41
N SER A 21 -0.47 9.19 -15.51
CA SER A 21 -1.13 9.49 -16.78
C SER A 21 -0.61 10.79 -17.42
N VAL A 22 -0.13 11.73 -16.59
CA VAL A 22 0.38 13.04 -17.00
C VAL A 22 1.78 12.92 -17.60
N GLU A 23 2.61 12.02 -17.08
CA GLU A 23 3.95 11.74 -17.63
C GLU A 23 3.87 11.08 -19.01
N SER A 24 2.94 10.13 -19.18
CA SER A 24 2.65 9.47 -20.46
C SER A 24 2.13 10.46 -21.52
N LEU A 25 1.27 11.41 -21.11
CA LEU A 25 0.77 12.46 -22.01
C LEU A 25 1.85 13.47 -22.42
N ARG A 26 2.74 13.84 -21.48
CA ARG A 26 3.89 14.72 -21.74
C ARG A 26 4.87 14.10 -22.73
N ALA A 27 5.13 12.79 -22.64
CA ALA A 27 5.95 12.06 -23.61
C ALA A 27 5.32 12.07 -25.01
N MET A 28 3.99 11.87 -25.10
CA MET A 28 3.25 11.88 -26.37
C MET A 28 3.17 13.29 -27.01
N LEU A 29 2.93 14.32 -26.21
CA LEU A 29 2.89 15.73 -26.64
C LEU A 29 4.27 16.24 -27.07
N GLY A 30 5.33 15.84 -26.37
CA GLY A 30 6.71 16.13 -26.77
C GLY A 30 7.04 15.56 -28.17
N ALA A 31 6.58 14.35 -28.47
CA ALA A 31 6.80 13.69 -29.76
C ALA A 31 5.99 14.30 -30.92
N THR A 32 4.89 15.01 -30.64
CA THR A 32 4.04 15.70 -31.64
C THR A 32 4.46 17.15 -31.85
N LEU A 33 4.80 17.89 -30.79
CA LEU A 33 5.37 19.25 -30.87
C LEU A 33 6.73 19.25 -31.59
N GLY A 34 7.56 18.23 -31.38
CA GLY A 34 8.82 18.05 -32.14
C GLY A 34 8.62 17.78 -33.64
N ARG A 35 7.44 17.30 -34.06
CA ARG A 35 7.06 17.17 -35.48
C ARG A 35 6.52 18.48 -36.04
N PHE A 36 5.76 19.25 -35.25
CA PHE A 36 5.20 20.54 -35.67
C PHE A 36 6.27 21.63 -35.80
N ARG A 37 7.26 21.66 -34.89
CA ARG A 37 8.38 22.63 -34.95
C ARG A 37 9.29 22.42 -36.16
N ARG A 38 9.41 21.18 -36.66
CA ARG A 38 10.10 20.86 -37.92
C ARG A 38 9.30 21.25 -39.17
N LYS A 39 7.99 21.43 -39.06
CA LYS A 39 7.10 21.86 -40.17
C LYS A 39 6.88 23.39 -40.20
N ALA A 40 6.90 24.05 -39.04
CA ALA A 40 6.77 25.51 -38.92
C ALA A 40 8.02 26.29 -39.36
N GLY A 41 9.19 25.65 -39.43
CA GLY A 41 10.42 26.25 -39.97
C GLY A 41 10.42 26.48 -41.49
N ARG A 42 9.32 26.21 -42.20
CA ARG A 42 9.22 26.37 -43.67
C ARG A 42 8.04 27.22 -44.17
N VAL A 43 7.28 27.88 -43.29
CA VAL A 43 6.24 28.83 -43.71
C VAL A 43 6.53 30.19 -43.08
N GLY A 44 7.45 30.91 -43.72
CA GLY A 44 7.64 32.33 -43.51
C GLY A 44 6.67 33.15 -44.36
N GLY A 45 6.27 34.31 -43.84
CA GLY A 45 5.84 35.45 -44.65
C GLY A 45 4.43 35.98 -44.36
N ARG A 46 4.39 37.19 -43.79
CA ARG A 46 3.25 38.14 -43.71
C ARG A 46 2.17 37.71 -42.69
N VAL A 47 1.71 38.56 -41.78
CA VAL A 47 1.02 39.84 -41.99
C VAL A 47 1.13 40.68 -40.71
N GLY A 48 1.47 41.97 -40.88
CA GLY A 48 1.34 43.01 -39.86
C GLY A 48 -0.07 43.62 -39.84
N ASP A 49 -0.32 44.44 -38.83
CA ASP A 49 -1.56 45.20 -38.53
C ASP A 49 -2.67 44.47 -37.77
N GLY A 50 -2.54 44.50 -36.43
CA GLY A 50 -3.62 44.06 -35.52
C GLY A 50 -3.39 44.33 -34.03
N VAL A 51 -2.47 45.23 -33.64
CA VAL A 51 -2.06 45.37 -32.22
C VAL A 51 -2.83 46.45 -31.46
N THR A 52 -3.61 47.32 -32.12
CA THR A 52 -4.29 48.43 -31.43
C THR A 52 -5.75 48.16 -31.05
N ARG A 53 -6.38 47.07 -31.51
CA ARG A 53 -7.79 46.74 -31.19
C ARG A 53 -7.98 45.78 -29.99
N VAL A 54 -6.90 45.16 -29.49
CA VAL A 54 -6.97 44.18 -28.38
C VAL A 54 -6.92 44.84 -26.99
N ARG A 55 -6.41 46.07 -26.87
CA ARG A 55 -6.25 46.73 -25.55
C ARG A 55 -7.52 47.31 -24.94
N SER A 56 -8.57 47.59 -25.73
CA SER A 56 -9.85 48.09 -25.21
C SER A 56 -10.80 46.96 -24.77
N GLY A 57 -10.82 45.83 -25.50
CA GLY A 57 -11.66 44.67 -25.15
C GLY A 57 -11.27 43.99 -23.84
N VAL A 58 -9.97 43.95 -23.51
CA VAL A 58 -9.47 43.30 -22.28
C VAL A 58 -9.89 44.07 -21.01
N ARG A 59 -10.09 45.40 -21.08
CA ARG A 59 -10.52 46.21 -19.93
C ARG A 59 -12.04 46.13 -19.69
N GLU A 60 -12.85 46.04 -20.74
CA GLU A 60 -14.30 45.83 -20.62
C GLU A 60 -14.65 44.41 -20.16
N GLU A 61 -13.97 43.39 -20.69
CA GLU A 61 -14.16 42.00 -20.25
C GLU A 61 -13.70 41.77 -18.80
N ALA A 62 -12.62 42.44 -18.37
CA ALA A 62 -12.17 42.37 -16.98
C ALA A 62 -13.18 42.99 -16.00
N GLY A 63 -13.84 44.10 -16.37
CA GLY A 63 -14.88 44.74 -15.56
C GLY A 63 -16.17 43.92 -15.49
N ALA A 64 -16.58 43.32 -16.61
CA ALA A 64 -17.74 42.43 -16.67
C ALA A 64 -17.51 41.11 -15.92
N ALA A 65 -16.29 40.55 -15.99
CA ALA A 65 -15.89 39.39 -15.20
C ALA A 65 -15.90 39.70 -13.69
N HIS A 66 -15.40 40.87 -13.29
CA HIS A 66 -15.36 41.27 -11.88
C HIS A 66 -16.77 41.46 -11.29
N SER A 67 -17.72 42.05 -12.02
CA SER A 67 -19.10 42.22 -11.57
C SER A 67 -19.87 40.89 -11.53
N ALA A 68 -19.65 40.00 -12.51
CA ALA A 68 -20.23 38.66 -12.53
C ALA A 68 -19.72 37.78 -11.37
N ILE A 69 -18.42 37.84 -11.06
CA ILE A 69 -17.83 37.14 -9.91
C ILE A 69 -18.44 37.64 -8.60
N ARG A 70 -18.61 38.95 -8.45
CA ARG A 70 -19.17 39.54 -7.22
C ARG A 70 -20.65 39.18 -7.03
N ARG A 71 -21.42 39.11 -8.11
CA ARG A 71 -22.85 38.77 -8.10
C ARG A 71 -23.12 37.29 -7.82
N HIS A 72 -22.24 36.40 -8.27
CA HIS A 72 -22.42 34.95 -8.13
C HIS A 72 -21.49 34.29 -7.09
N TRP A 73 -20.75 35.09 -6.33
CA TRP A 73 -19.86 34.61 -5.26
C TRP A 73 -20.52 33.63 -4.27
N PRO A 74 -21.80 33.77 -3.86
CA PRO A 74 -22.42 32.82 -2.94
C PRO A 74 -22.62 31.45 -3.57
N ILE A 75 -23.00 31.41 -4.86
CA ILE A 75 -23.19 30.17 -5.62
C ILE A 75 -21.85 29.47 -5.84
N MET A 76 -20.80 30.24 -6.16
CA MET A 76 -19.44 29.72 -6.31
C MET A 76 -18.89 29.17 -4.99
N ALA A 77 -19.18 29.83 -3.86
CA ALA A 77 -18.80 29.34 -2.54
C ALA A 77 -19.51 28.03 -2.18
N ILE A 78 -20.82 27.91 -2.46
CA ILE A 78 -21.59 26.67 -2.25
C ILE A 78 -21.06 25.54 -3.13
N ALA A 79 -20.76 25.80 -4.42
CA ALA A 79 -20.21 24.80 -5.33
C ALA A 79 -18.81 24.34 -4.88
N ALA A 80 -17.96 25.26 -4.44
CA ALA A 80 -16.65 24.94 -3.88
C ALA A 80 -16.78 24.10 -2.60
N ALA A 81 -17.70 24.45 -1.70
CA ALA A 81 -17.99 23.66 -0.51
C ALA A 81 -18.48 22.25 -0.87
N ALA A 82 -19.43 22.11 -1.80
CA ALA A 82 -19.94 20.81 -2.24
C ALA A 82 -18.86 19.92 -2.88
N LEU A 83 -17.84 20.52 -3.51
CA LEU A 83 -16.72 19.80 -4.12
C LEU A 83 -15.60 19.47 -3.13
N LEU A 84 -15.34 20.33 -2.14
CA LEU A 84 -14.23 20.19 -1.20
C LEU A 84 -14.63 19.44 0.08
N ILE A 85 -15.88 19.55 0.52
CA ILE A 85 -16.37 18.89 1.73
C ILE A 85 -16.28 17.36 1.63
N PRO A 86 -16.76 16.68 0.57
CA PRO A 86 -16.66 15.23 0.50
C PRO A 86 -15.23 14.68 0.56
N PRO A 87 -14.23 15.18 -0.22
CA PRO A 87 -12.86 14.69 -0.12
C PRO A 87 -12.18 15.09 1.20
N THR A 88 -12.46 16.27 1.77
CA THR A 88 -11.91 16.62 3.10
C THR A 88 -12.53 15.76 4.19
N VAL A 89 -13.83 15.50 4.15
CA VAL A 89 -14.49 14.54 5.03
C VAL A 89 -13.88 13.16 4.84
N ILE A 90 -13.66 12.66 3.62
CA ILE A 90 -12.98 11.37 3.39
C ILE A 90 -11.55 11.37 3.94
N LEU A 91 -10.79 12.47 3.82
CA LEU A 91 -9.44 12.57 4.38
C LEU A 91 -9.42 12.63 5.91
N VAL A 92 -10.38 13.32 6.52
CA VAL A 92 -10.52 13.45 7.98
C VAL A 92 -11.16 12.21 8.60
N THR A 93 -12.12 11.60 7.91
CA THR A 93 -12.81 10.37 8.32
C THR A 93 -12.16 9.10 7.78
N ARG A 94 -11.04 9.21 7.05
CA ARG A 94 -10.08 8.11 6.86
C ARG A 94 -9.50 7.80 8.24
N LYS A 95 -10.33 7.14 9.04
CA LYS A 95 -9.92 6.36 10.18
C LYS A 95 -9.11 5.22 9.59
N THR A 96 -7.81 5.45 9.43
CA THR A 96 -6.89 4.40 9.88
C THR A 96 -7.36 4.04 11.28
N VAL A 97 -7.51 2.76 11.57
CA VAL A 97 -7.98 2.29 12.87
C VAL A 97 -6.83 2.56 13.85
N VAL A 98 -6.60 3.83 14.18
CA VAL A 98 -5.75 4.25 15.28
C VAL A 98 -6.59 3.97 16.50
N LEU A 99 -6.35 2.80 17.10
CA LEU A 99 -6.77 2.53 18.46
C LEU A 99 -6.33 3.74 19.31
N GLU A 100 -7.27 4.35 20.04
CA GLU A 100 -7.05 5.60 20.82
C GLU A 100 -5.85 5.53 21.77
N ASP A 101 -5.39 4.32 22.08
CA ASP A 101 -4.21 4.02 22.90
C ASP A 101 -2.86 4.18 22.18
N PHE A 102 -2.81 4.57 20.90
CA PHE A 102 -1.54 4.77 20.18
C PHE A 102 -1.30 6.22 19.77
N ARG A 103 -0.29 6.84 20.37
CA ARG A 103 0.17 8.18 20.01
C ARG A 103 1.19 8.08 18.88
N GLY A 104 1.18 9.03 17.96
CA GLY A 104 2.11 9.04 16.82
C GLY A 104 3.60 9.09 17.21
N ASP A 105 3.91 9.61 18.40
CA ASP A 105 5.28 9.67 18.92
C ASP A 105 5.85 8.27 19.22
N ASP A 106 5.03 7.34 19.74
CA ASP A 106 5.42 5.96 20.08
C ASP A 106 5.89 5.19 18.82
N PHE A 107 5.21 5.45 17.70
CA PHE A 107 5.53 4.85 16.41
C PHE A 107 6.78 5.44 15.77
N ALA A 108 7.06 6.73 15.97
CA ALA A 108 8.29 7.35 15.48
C ALA A 108 9.52 6.76 16.18
N GLU A 109 9.42 6.54 17.51
CA GLU A 109 10.45 5.87 18.28
C GLU A 109 10.64 4.41 17.83
N SER A 110 9.54 3.68 17.62
CA SER A 110 9.54 2.32 17.09
C SER A 110 10.27 2.23 15.74
N GLY A 111 9.96 3.13 14.81
CA GLY A 111 10.57 3.13 13.47
C GLY A 111 12.07 3.42 13.52
N SER A 112 12.50 4.31 14.44
CA SER A 112 13.92 4.54 14.71
C SER A 112 14.61 3.27 15.22
N MET A 113 13.96 2.53 16.12
CA MET A 113 14.48 1.26 16.65
C MET A 113 14.55 0.17 15.58
N VAL A 114 13.53 0.00 14.74
CA VAL A 114 13.56 -0.91 13.59
C VAL A 114 14.75 -0.57 12.69
N ALA A 115 14.92 0.70 12.32
CA ALA A 115 16.03 1.15 11.49
C ALA A 115 17.40 0.94 12.16
N GLN A 116 17.49 1.07 13.49
CA GLN A 116 18.72 0.80 14.23
C GLN A 116 19.06 -0.69 14.23
N LEU A 117 18.09 -1.56 14.51
CA LEU A 117 18.29 -3.01 14.51
C LEU A 117 18.73 -3.51 13.13
N LEU A 118 18.15 -2.98 12.06
CA LEU A 118 18.53 -3.32 10.69
C LEU A 118 19.92 -2.83 10.27
N ARG A 119 20.49 -1.84 10.97
CA ARG A 119 21.87 -1.37 10.76
C ARG A 119 22.90 -2.06 11.64
N GLY A 120 22.45 -2.72 12.70
CA GLY A 120 23.31 -3.39 13.68
C GLY A 120 23.82 -4.75 13.18
N GLU A 121 24.25 -5.57 14.12
CA GLU A 121 24.58 -6.97 13.85
C GLU A 121 23.33 -7.76 13.44
N ARG A 122 23.51 -8.81 12.63
CA ARG A 122 22.40 -9.64 12.17
C ARG A 122 21.68 -10.29 13.35
N LEU A 123 20.36 -10.14 13.38
CA LEU A 123 19.50 -10.76 14.36
C LEU A 123 19.44 -12.28 14.10
N ALA A 124 19.55 -13.03 15.19
CA ALA A 124 19.32 -14.47 15.19
C ALA A 124 17.83 -14.75 15.48
N PRO A 125 17.23 -15.77 14.84
CA PRO A 125 15.88 -16.20 15.20
C PRO A 125 15.75 -16.60 16.67
N PRO A 126 14.61 -16.28 17.32
CA PRO A 126 14.35 -16.77 18.65
C PRO A 126 14.21 -18.31 18.66
N PRO A 127 14.45 -18.97 19.81
CA PRO A 127 14.22 -20.40 19.92
C PRO A 127 12.76 -20.73 19.57
N PRO A 128 12.49 -21.86 18.89
CA PRO A 128 11.13 -22.23 18.55
C PRO A 128 10.32 -22.50 19.81
N PRO A 129 9.04 -22.10 19.86
CA PRO A 129 8.17 -22.42 20.98
C PRO A 129 7.88 -23.94 21.04
N PRO A 130 7.37 -24.46 22.17
CA PRO A 130 6.98 -25.86 22.28
C PRO A 130 6.02 -26.28 21.14
N PRO A 131 6.21 -27.47 20.52
CA PRO A 131 5.39 -27.92 19.38
C PRO A 131 3.87 -27.97 19.68
N GLU A 132 3.50 -28.12 20.95
CA GLU A 132 2.12 -28.19 21.44
C GLU A 132 1.35 -26.90 21.13
N VAL A 133 2.03 -25.76 21.09
CA VAL A 133 1.46 -24.45 20.74
C VAL A 133 0.75 -24.50 19.38
N PHE A 134 1.30 -25.25 18.43
CA PHE A 134 0.78 -25.37 17.06
C PHE A 134 -0.19 -26.54 16.86
N THR A 135 -0.38 -27.39 17.88
CA THR A 135 -1.14 -28.64 17.74
C THR A 135 -2.26 -28.77 18.76
N THR A 136 -2.60 -27.69 19.47
CA THR A 136 -3.74 -27.63 20.39
C THR A 136 -5.05 -28.02 19.70
N ALA A 137 -6.02 -28.49 20.49
CA ALA A 137 -7.35 -28.82 19.98
C ALA A 137 -8.03 -27.64 19.27
N GLU A 138 -7.74 -26.41 19.73
CA GLU A 138 -8.26 -25.19 19.12
C GLU A 138 -7.64 -24.94 17.74
N VAL A 139 -6.31 -25.05 17.60
CA VAL A 139 -5.63 -24.94 16.30
C VAL A 139 -6.16 -25.98 15.32
N ARG A 140 -6.22 -27.25 15.72
CA ARG A 140 -6.72 -28.35 14.87
C ARG A 140 -8.14 -28.12 14.36
N ARG A 141 -8.97 -27.42 15.13
CA ARG A 141 -10.37 -27.14 14.78
C ARG A 141 -10.51 -25.88 13.93
N LEU A 142 -9.83 -24.80 14.29
CA LEU A 142 -10.06 -23.47 13.70
C LEU A 142 -9.09 -23.13 12.56
N ARG A 143 -7.87 -23.66 12.63
CA ARG A 143 -6.75 -23.37 11.71
C ARG A 143 -5.89 -24.63 11.47
N PRO A 144 -6.48 -25.74 10.99
CA PRO A 144 -5.76 -27.01 10.81
C PRO A 144 -4.52 -26.89 9.90
N GLU A 145 -4.51 -25.93 8.98
CA GLU A 145 -3.38 -25.62 8.10
C GLU A 145 -2.09 -25.27 8.85
N ILE A 146 -2.20 -24.70 10.07
CA ILE A 146 -1.05 -24.35 10.90
C ILE A 146 -0.29 -25.61 11.31
N VAL A 147 -0.97 -26.73 11.61
CA VAL A 147 -0.34 -27.95 12.16
C VAL A 147 0.81 -28.44 11.29
N THR A 148 0.68 -28.33 9.97
CA THR A 148 1.64 -28.86 8.99
C THR A 148 2.51 -27.77 8.34
N ALA A 149 2.42 -26.51 8.80
CA ALA A 149 3.20 -25.40 8.27
C ALA A 149 4.71 -25.55 8.48
N ASP A 150 5.52 -25.10 7.52
CA ASP A 150 6.97 -25.02 7.68
C ASP A 150 7.36 -23.71 8.38
N ARG A 151 8.15 -23.83 9.45
CA ARG A 151 8.58 -22.73 10.33
C ARG A 151 10.09 -22.57 10.33
N LYS A 152 10.78 -23.10 9.32
CA LYS A 152 12.22 -22.93 9.20
C LYS A 152 12.54 -21.57 8.63
N TRP A 153 13.48 -20.90 9.29
CA TRP A 153 13.92 -19.56 8.91
C TRP A 153 14.88 -19.54 7.72
N ASP A 154 15.53 -20.65 7.41
CA ASP A 154 16.55 -20.78 6.36
C ASP A 154 15.99 -20.69 4.93
N GLN A 155 14.68 -20.89 4.76
CA GLN A 155 13.98 -20.77 3.48
C GLN A 155 13.25 -19.43 3.32
N ILE A 156 13.42 -18.52 4.28
CA ILE A 156 12.93 -17.14 4.19
C ILE A 156 14.05 -16.29 3.61
N ASP A 157 13.72 -15.35 2.73
CA ASP A 157 14.69 -14.42 2.18
C ASP A 157 15.44 -13.68 3.31
N PRO A 158 16.78 -13.57 3.27
CA PRO A 158 17.54 -12.99 4.37
C PRO A 158 17.15 -11.57 4.74
N ASP A 159 16.74 -10.73 3.77
CA ASP A 159 16.29 -9.36 4.06
C ASP A 159 14.92 -9.37 4.74
N LEU A 160 14.00 -10.23 4.29
CA LEU A 160 12.70 -10.40 4.94
C LEU A 160 12.86 -10.93 6.37
N GLN A 161 13.71 -11.94 6.53
CA GLN A 161 14.05 -12.49 7.84
C GLN A 161 14.53 -11.41 8.81
N GLN A 162 15.50 -10.57 8.41
CA GLN A 162 16.01 -9.51 9.29
C GLN A 162 14.96 -8.47 9.67
N ARG A 163 14.10 -8.08 8.73
CA ARG A 163 12.98 -7.15 8.98
C ARG A 163 11.96 -7.74 9.96
N VAL A 164 11.57 -9.00 9.77
CA VAL A 164 10.63 -9.68 10.66
C VAL A 164 11.22 -9.85 12.06
N LEU A 165 12.50 -10.21 12.18
CA LEU A 165 13.17 -10.31 13.48
C LEU A 165 13.30 -8.96 14.18
N ALA A 166 13.55 -7.88 13.44
CA ALA A 166 13.55 -6.54 14.01
C ALA A 166 12.17 -6.15 14.55
N ILE A 167 11.10 -6.47 13.81
CA ILE A 167 9.71 -6.26 14.25
C ILE A 167 9.43 -7.06 15.53
N TYR A 168 9.80 -8.33 15.58
CA TYR A 168 9.61 -9.18 16.76
C TYR A 168 10.30 -8.59 17.99
N GLU A 169 11.51 -8.05 17.81
CA GLU A 169 12.26 -7.47 18.91
C GLU A 169 11.63 -6.18 19.43
N VAL A 170 11.10 -5.33 18.54
CA VAL A 170 10.35 -4.13 18.95
C VAL A 170 9.03 -4.51 19.63
N MET A 171 8.27 -5.45 19.06
CA MET A 171 7.03 -6.00 19.65
C MET A 171 7.26 -6.48 21.09
N ARG A 172 8.36 -7.21 21.31
CA ARG A 172 8.74 -7.72 22.62
C ARG A 172 9.19 -6.62 23.57
N ARG A 173 10.16 -5.80 23.17
CA ARG A 173 10.81 -4.83 24.07
C ARG A 173 9.96 -3.63 24.42
N GLN A 174 9.18 -3.11 23.47
CA GLN A 174 8.40 -1.89 23.67
C GLN A 174 6.95 -2.18 24.07
N TYR A 175 6.39 -3.29 23.58
CA TYR A 175 4.95 -3.56 23.72
C TYR A 175 4.61 -4.82 24.51
N GLY A 176 5.61 -5.63 24.88
CA GLY A 176 5.40 -6.87 25.63
C GLY A 176 4.66 -7.96 24.85
N TYR A 177 4.66 -7.89 23.51
CA TYR A 177 4.10 -8.95 22.66
C TYR A 177 5.20 -9.91 22.24
N GLU A 178 5.09 -11.15 22.70
CA GLU A 178 5.87 -12.25 22.13
C GLU A 178 5.24 -12.68 20.80
N MET A 179 6.06 -12.73 19.75
CA MET A 179 5.64 -13.08 18.40
C MET A 179 6.25 -14.42 18.01
N VAL A 180 5.48 -15.23 17.28
CA VAL A 180 5.93 -16.53 16.80
C VAL A 180 5.68 -16.69 15.31
N LEU A 181 6.65 -17.32 14.63
CA LEU A 181 6.54 -17.69 13.23
C LEU A 181 5.53 -18.83 13.07
N ILE A 182 4.50 -18.59 12.27
CA ILE A 182 3.46 -19.58 11.93
C ILE A 182 3.85 -20.35 10.68
N GLU A 183 4.21 -19.63 9.61
CA GLU A 183 4.64 -20.22 8.35
C GLU A 183 5.63 -19.30 7.63
N GLY A 184 6.77 -19.85 7.24
CA GLY A 184 7.77 -19.19 6.41
C GLY A 184 7.60 -19.61 4.96
N TYR A 185 8.43 -20.53 4.49
CA TYR A 185 8.31 -21.10 3.16
C TYR A 185 7.10 -22.04 3.05
N ARG A 186 6.44 -22.03 1.89
CA ARG A 186 5.35 -22.95 1.55
C ARG A 186 5.61 -23.52 0.17
N SER A 187 5.64 -24.85 0.03
CA SER A 187 5.88 -25.48 -1.27
C SER A 187 4.70 -25.28 -2.24
N PRO A 188 4.93 -25.34 -3.56
CA PRO A 188 3.86 -25.30 -4.56
C PRO A 188 2.83 -26.41 -4.41
N GLU A 189 3.24 -27.60 -4.01
CA GLU A 189 2.38 -28.75 -3.78
C GLU A 189 1.43 -28.48 -2.62
N ARG A 190 1.99 -28.02 -1.49
CA ARG A 190 1.21 -27.60 -0.32
C ARG A 190 0.28 -26.44 -0.66
N GLN A 191 0.73 -25.46 -1.45
CA GLN A 191 -0.11 -24.35 -1.89
C GLN A 191 -1.32 -24.86 -2.71
N ALA A 192 -1.11 -25.84 -3.59
CA ALA A 192 -2.19 -26.46 -4.36
C ALA A 192 -3.18 -27.22 -3.45
N GLU A 193 -2.69 -27.96 -2.46
CA GLU A 193 -3.51 -28.64 -1.44
C GLU A 193 -4.37 -27.65 -0.63
N LEU A 194 -3.75 -26.56 -0.15
CA LEU A 194 -4.45 -25.53 0.62
C LEU A 194 -5.50 -24.80 -0.21
N MET A 195 -5.21 -24.54 -1.50
CA MET A 195 -6.19 -23.98 -2.43
C MET A 195 -7.35 -24.95 -2.65
N ALA A 196 -7.09 -26.24 -2.84
CA ALA A 196 -8.14 -27.26 -2.99
C ALA A 196 -9.03 -27.36 -1.73
N GLY A 197 -8.45 -27.15 -0.55
CA GLY A 197 -9.20 -27.07 0.71
C GLY A 197 -10.05 -25.80 0.86
N GLY A 198 -9.77 -24.73 0.11
CA GLY A 198 -10.60 -23.53 -0.02
C GLY A 198 -10.72 -22.61 1.21
N LYS A 199 -10.08 -22.96 2.34
CA LYS A 199 -10.17 -22.22 3.61
C LYS A 199 -8.97 -21.28 3.83
N ALA A 200 -7.76 -21.77 3.63
CA ALA A 200 -6.54 -21.05 3.97
C ALA A 200 -6.11 -20.05 2.87
N THR A 201 -6.33 -20.38 1.60
CA THR A 201 -5.88 -19.54 0.49
C THR A 201 -6.74 -19.75 -0.76
N ARG A 202 -6.79 -18.73 -1.62
CA ARG A 202 -7.37 -18.80 -2.97
C ARG A 202 -6.30 -18.78 -4.07
N ALA A 203 -5.03 -18.69 -3.70
CA ALA A 203 -3.92 -18.62 -4.63
C ALA A 203 -3.50 -20.04 -5.03
N GLY A 204 -3.31 -20.28 -6.32
CA GLY A 204 -2.78 -21.54 -6.83
C GLY A 204 -1.27 -21.67 -6.66
N ALA A 205 -0.73 -22.79 -7.12
CA ALA A 205 0.70 -23.00 -7.17
C ALA A 205 1.41 -21.84 -7.91
N TRP A 206 2.46 -21.34 -7.27
CA TRP A 206 3.35 -20.25 -7.70
C TRP A 206 2.73 -18.85 -7.65
N GLN A 207 1.57 -18.71 -7.00
CA GLN A 207 0.84 -17.45 -6.88
C GLN A 207 0.94 -16.79 -5.50
N SER A 208 1.61 -17.41 -4.53
CA SER A 208 1.83 -16.84 -3.18
C SER A 208 3.30 -16.46 -2.95
N CYS A 209 3.54 -15.43 -2.13
CA CYS A 209 4.88 -14.97 -1.78
C CYS A 209 5.66 -15.95 -0.87
N HIS A 210 4.97 -16.78 -0.10
CA HIS A 210 5.59 -17.85 0.70
C HIS A 210 6.42 -18.82 -0.15
N GLN A 211 6.00 -19.07 -1.39
CA GLN A 211 6.67 -20.01 -2.29
C GLN A 211 8.02 -19.51 -2.82
N TYR A 212 8.33 -18.24 -2.56
CA TYR A 212 9.57 -17.59 -2.94
C TYR A 212 10.38 -17.14 -1.72
N GLY A 213 9.95 -17.51 -0.50
CA GLY A 213 10.56 -17.02 0.75
C GLY A 213 10.34 -15.52 0.98
N LEU A 214 9.37 -14.91 0.30
CA LEU A 214 9.12 -13.46 0.29
C LEU A 214 7.84 -13.05 1.02
N GLY A 215 7.22 -13.99 1.74
CA GLY A 215 6.10 -13.73 2.64
C GLY A 215 6.21 -14.63 3.87
N VAL A 216 5.72 -14.13 5.01
CA VAL A 216 5.68 -14.89 6.27
C VAL A 216 4.38 -14.62 7.02
N ASP A 217 3.92 -15.64 7.74
CA ASP A 217 2.78 -15.56 8.64
C ASP A 217 3.29 -15.61 10.09
N SER A 218 2.86 -14.65 10.91
CA SER A 218 3.25 -14.52 12.32
C SER A 218 2.03 -14.27 13.20
N ALA A 219 2.06 -14.75 14.44
CA ALA A 219 1.00 -14.50 15.41
C ALA A 219 1.58 -14.10 16.78
N PRO A 220 0.88 -13.25 17.54
CA PRO A 220 1.17 -13.10 18.97
C PRO A 220 0.88 -14.38 19.75
N ILE A 221 1.64 -14.62 20.81
CA ILE A 221 1.41 -15.71 21.76
C ILE A 221 1.14 -15.15 23.16
N ARG A 222 0.14 -15.72 23.85
CA ARG A 222 -0.20 -15.40 25.24
C ARG A 222 -0.66 -16.68 25.94
N ASP A 223 -0.13 -16.92 27.14
CA ASP A 223 -0.44 -18.11 27.96
C ASP A 223 -0.24 -19.44 27.20
N GLY A 224 0.83 -19.52 26.39
CA GLY A 224 1.14 -20.70 25.57
C GLY A 224 0.18 -20.94 24.41
N LYS A 225 -0.68 -19.97 24.08
CA LYS A 225 -1.67 -20.07 23.00
C LYS A 225 -1.45 -18.97 21.98
N LEU A 226 -1.46 -19.38 20.72
CA LEU A 226 -1.52 -18.46 19.59
C LEU A 226 -2.80 -17.63 19.65
N GLN A 227 -2.68 -16.36 19.31
CA GLN A 227 -3.77 -15.39 19.40
C GLN A 227 -4.17 -14.94 17.99
N TRP A 228 -5.43 -15.17 17.61
CA TRP A 228 -5.96 -14.84 16.27
C TRP A 228 -7.38 -14.26 16.29
N ASP A 229 -8.04 -14.20 17.46
CA ASP A 229 -9.39 -13.64 17.57
C ASP A 229 -9.32 -12.11 17.52
N MET A 230 -9.72 -11.54 16.39
CA MET A 230 -9.73 -10.08 16.21
C MET A 230 -10.84 -9.37 17.01
N ASN A 231 -11.74 -10.11 17.69
CA ASN A 231 -12.67 -9.54 18.65
C ASN A 231 -12.03 -9.32 20.02
N ASP A 232 -10.94 -10.03 20.34
CA ASP A 232 -10.16 -9.78 21.55
C ASP A 232 -9.32 -8.51 21.37
N ALA A 233 -9.50 -7.55 22.29
CA ALA A 233 -8.87 -6.24 22.18
C ALA A 233 -7.34 -6.31 22.21
N TRP A 234 -6.77 -7.22 23.02
CA TRP A 234 -5.33 -7.42 23.11
C TRP A 234 -4.77 -8.02 21.80
N THR A 235 -5.44 -9.03 21.26
CA THR A 235 -5.05 -9.67 19.99
C THR A 235 -5.11 -8.68 18.84
N LYS A 236 -6.23 -7.94 18.75
CA LYS A 236 -6.42 -6.88 17.76
C LYS A 236 -5.28 -5.86 17.86
N ARG A 237 -5.00 -5.37 19.06
CA ARG A 237 -3.91 -4.41 19.33
C ARG A 237 -2.55 -4.94 18.86
N GLY A 238 -2.23 -6.19 19.17
CA GLY A 238 -0.98 -6.83 18.75
C GLY A 238 -0.82 -6.90 17.22
N TYR A 239 -1.89 -7.23 16.49
CA TYR A 239 -1.82 -7.26 15.03
C TYR A 239 -1.72 -5.88 14.39
N PHE A 240 -2.38 -4.85 14.95
CA PHE A 240 -2.20 -3.48 14.45
C PHE A 240 -0.77 -2.98 14.67
N LEU A 241 -0.18 -3.23 15.85
CA LEU A 241 1.23 -2.94 16.12
C LEU A 241 2.14 -3.67 15.12
N TYR A 242 1.92 -4.96 14.93
CA TYR A 242 2.69 -5.77 13.98
C TYR A 242 2.62 -5.21 12.56
N GLY A 243 1.44 -4.79 12.11
CA GLY A 243 1.22 -4.17 10.80
C GLY A 243 1.95 -2.84 10.64
N GLU A 244 1.83 -1.93 11.61
CA GLU A 244 2.52 -0.63 11.58
C GLU A 244 4.04 -0.79 11.55
N LEU A 245 4.58 -1.71 12.38
CA LEU A 245 6.01 -2.03 12.38
C LEU A 245 6.46 -2.67 11.06
N ALA A 246 5.61 -3.49 10.43
CA ALA A 246 5.88 -4.05 9.10
C ALA A 246 6.01 -2.95 8.05
N GLU A 247 5.11 -1.96 8.04
CA GLU A 247 5.18 -0.82 7.11
C GLU A 247 6.43 0.03 7.35
N GLN A 248 6.78 0.30 8.62
CA GLN A 248 8.02 0.99 8.98
C GLN A 248 9.27 0.22 8.55
N ALA A 249 9.21 -1.11 8.60
CA ALA A 249 10.24 -1.99 8.08
C ALA A 249 10.20 -2.13 6.56
N GLY A 250 9.35 -1.40 5.83
CA GLY A 250 9.24 -1.43 4.37
C GLY A 250 8.64 -2.73 3.81
N LEU A 251 7.80 -3.40 4.60
CA LEU A 251 7.02 -4.57 4.20
C LEU A 251 5.56 -4.17 3.99
N ASP A 252 4.83 -4.96 3.20
CA ASP A 252 3.38 -4.82 3.08
C ASP A 252 2.69 -5.79 4.05
N TRP A 253 1.69 -5.30 4.78
CA TRP A 253 0.92 -6.08 5.73
C TRP A 253 -0.45 -6.49 5.19
N GLY A 254 -0.81 -7.77 5.34
CA GLY A 254 -2.07 -8.32 4.84
C GLY A 254 -3.32 -7.75 5.51
N GLY A 255 -3.21 -7.16 6.70
CA GLY A 255 -4.29 -6.42 7.37
C GLY A 255 -4.75 -5.16 6.61
N ASN A 256 -3.88 -4.63 5.73
CA ASN A 256 -4.14 -3.46 4.88
C ASN A 256 -4.74 -3.82 3.50
N TRP A 257 -4.92 -5.11 3.20
CA TRP A 257 -5.59 -5.52 1.98
C TRP A 257 -7.05 -5.06 1.92
N ARG A 258 -7.51 -4.69 0.71
CA ARG A 258 -8.87 -4.16 0.49
C ARG A 258 -9.98 -5.19 0.72
N SER A 259 -9.67 -6.46 0.48
CA SER A 259 -10.58 -7.59 0.68
C SER A 259 -9.76 -8.79 1.16
N ILE A 260 -10.42 -9.68 1.89
CA ILE A 260 -9.80 -10.90 2.45
C ILE A 260 -8.55 -10.55 3.26
N LYS A 261 -8.74 -9.72 4.30
CA LYS A 261 -7.65 -9.28 5.16
C LYS A 261 -6.97 -10.47 5.83
N ASP A 262 -5.65 -10.46 5.80
CA ASP A 262 -4.82 -11.49 6.42
C ASP A 262 -3.88 -10.84 7.45
N TYR A 263 -4.33 -10.82 8.71
CA TYR A 263 -3.62 -10.08 9.76
C TYR A 263 -2.30 -10.73 10.18
N VAL A 264 -2.12 -12.03 9.94
CA VAL A 264 -0.86 -12.73 10.25
C VAL A 264 0.22 -12.46 9.21
N HIS A 265 -0.16 -12.02 8.02
CA HIS A 265 0.68 -12.03 6.84
C HIS A 265 1.47 -10.73 6.64
N VAL A 266 2.75 -10.84 6.32
CA VAL A 266 3.56 -9.75 5.75
C VAL A 266 4.36 -10.24 4.54
N GLU A 267 4.57 -9.38 3.55
CA GLU A 267 5.32 -9.72 2.35
C GLU A 267 6.17 -8.58 1.80
N MET A 268 7.17 -8.94 0.98
CA MET A 268 7.89 -8.01 0.10
C MET A 268 7.18 -7.92 -1.26
N THR A 269 6.04 -7.22 -1.34
CA THR A 269 5.14 -7.25 -2.52
C THR A 269 5.85 -6.95 -3.83
N GLY A 270 6.76 -5.96 -3.86
CA GLY A 270 7.51 -5.60 -5.06
C GLY A 270 8.37 -6.76 -5.58
N ARG A 271 9.16 -7.37 -4.71
CA ARG A 271 10.03 -8.51 -5.04
C ARG A 271 9.21 -9.75 -5.36
N CYS A 272 8.14 -10.00 -4.63
CA CYS A 272 7.25 -11.13 -4.86
C CYS A 272 6.56 -11.04 -6.22
N ARG A 273 6.07 -9.85 -6.62
CA ARG A 273 5.50 -9.64 -7.96
C ARG A 273 6.50 -9.98 -9.06
N ALA A 274 7.75 -9.55 -8.93
CA ALA A 274 8.81 -9.89 -9.88
C ALA A 274 9.08 -11.40 -9.94
N ALA A 275 9.21 -12.06 -8.78
CA ALA A 275 9.44 -13.50 -8.69
C ALA A 275 8.31 -14.32 -9.34
N ARG A 276 7.05 -13.94 -9.07
CA ARG A 276 5.86 -14.56 -9.67
C ARG A 276 5.79 -14.35 -11.18
N ALA A 277 6.21 -13.18 -11.67
CA ALA A 277 6.26 -12.91 -13.12
C ALA A 277 7.32 -13.80 -13.80
N ALA A 278 8.53 -13.85 -13.23
CA ALA A 278 9.61 -14.70 -13.74
C ALA A 278 9.22 -16.18 -13.75
N LYS A 279 8.57 -16.67 -12.68
CA LYS A 279 8.14 -18.07 -12.63
C LYS A 279 7.06 -18.41 -13.65
N ARG A 280 6.12 -17.49 -13.88
CA ARG A 280 5.10 -17.65 -14.92
C ARG A 280 5.71 -17.75 -16.31
N GLU A 281 6.71 -16.91 -16.60
CA GLU A 281 7.43 -16.95 -17.87
C GLU A 281 8.18 -18.28 -18.04
N GLU A 282 8.88 -18.74 -17.00
CA GLU A 282 9.56 -20.05 -16.99
C GLU A 282 8.59 -21.19 -17.32
N LEU A 283 7.45 -21.26 -16.63
CA LEU A 283 6.43 -22.29 -16.86
C LEU A 283 5.83 -22.22 -18.26
N SER A 284 5.63 -21.02 -18.81
CA SER A 284 5.11 -20.83 -20.17
C SER A 284 6.06 -21.30 -21.27
N ARG A 285 7.36 -21.43 -20.98
CA ARG A 285 8.36 -21.94 -21.92
C ARG A 285 8.49 -23.47 -21.86
N GLN A 286 7.98 -24.10 -20.81
CA GLN A 286 8.07 -25.55 -20.57
C GLN A 286 6.83 -26.32 -21.05
N GLY A 287 5.72 -25.63 -21.34
CA GLY A 287 4.48 -26.21 -21.87
C GLY A 287 4.25 -25.78 -23.31
#